data_AF-A0A950VFZ2-F1
#
_entry.id   AF-A0A950VFZ2-F1
#
_cell.length_a   1.000
_cell.length_b   1.000
_cell.length_c   1.000
_cell.angle_alpha   90.00
_cell.angle_beta   90.00
_cell.angle_gamma   90.00
#
_symmetry.space_group_name_H-M   'P 1'
#
loop_
_entity.id
_entity.type
_entity.pdbx_description
1 polymer ?
#
loop_
_entity_poly.entity_id
_entity_poly.type
_entity_poly.pdbx_seq_one_letter_code
_entity_poly.pdbx_strand_id
1 'polypeptide(L)' 'MLVLAGLLSLWAAGSRADGGADGGYADLVARVLPSVVNISVHKAVPAADGSETRDSGQTALGSGFIIDP' A
#
# COMPACT_ATOMS: atom_id res chain seq x y z
N MET A 1 21.61 -33.18 -7.52
CA MET A 1 21.62 -31.69 -7.45
C MET A 1 21.31 -31.01 -8.79
N LEU A 2 20.45 -31.57 -9.65
CA LEU A 2 20.11 -30.96 -10.96
C LEU A 2 18.78 -30.16 -10.93
N VAL A 3 17.91 -30.44 -9.96
CA VAL A 3 16.59 -29.79 -9.85
C VAL A 3 16.69 -28.32 -9.40
N LEU A 4 17.67 -28.00 -8.52
CA LEU A 4 17.85 -26.65 -7.99
C LEU A 4 18.35 -25.67 -9.08
N ALA A 5 19.22 -26.13 -9.99
CA ALA A 5 19.75 -25.31 -11.08
C ALA A 5 18.67 -25.00 -12.14
N GLY A 6 17.75 -25.95 -12.39
CA GLY A 6 16.61 -25.73 -13.26
C GLY A 6 15.63 -24.69 -12.70
N LEU A 7 15.36 -24.74 -11.39
CA LEU A 7 14.47 -23.78 -10.72
C LEU A 7 15.06 -22.36 -10.68
N LEU A 8 16.38 -22.23 -10.45
CA LEU A 8 17.07 -20.94 -10.54
C LEU A 8 17.06 -20.38 -11.97
N SER A 9 17.21 -21.23 -12.98
CA SER A 9 17.18 -20.82 -14.38
C SER A 9 15.79 -20.34 -14.81
N LEU A 10 14.72 -20.95 -14.27
CA LEU A 10 13.34 -20.54 -14.51
C LEU A 10 13.02 -19.19 -13.84
N TRP A 11 13.56 -18.92 -12.65
CA TRP A 11 13.43 -17.61 -11.99
C TRP A 11 14.24 -16.51 -12.69
N ALA A 12 15.43 -16.82 -13.19
CA ALA A 12 16.28 -15.89 -13.96
C ALA A 12 15.77 -15.64 -15.39
N ALA A 13 15.02 -16.58 -15.98
CA ALA A 13 14.35 -16.39 -17.26
C ALA A 13 13.02 -15.64 -17.11
N GLY A 14 12.26 -15.90 -16.04
CA GLY A 14 11.02 -15.18 -15.73
C GLY A 14 11.26 -13.69 -15.46
N SER A 15 12.34 -13.34 -14.76
CA SER A 15 12.72 -11.94 -14.51
C SER A 15 13.22 -11.17 -15.73
N ARG A 16 13.41 -11.84 -16.88
CA ARG A 16 13.77 -11.21 -18.16
C ARG A 16 12.62 -11.19 -19.17
N ALA A 17 11.50 -11.84 -18.85
CA ALA A 17 10.30 -11.86 -19.70
C ALA A 17 9.32 -10.71 -19.41
N ASP A 18 9.51 -9.96 -18.31
CA ASP A 18 8.75 -8.74 -17.96
C ASP A 18 9.21 -7.49 -18.76
N GLY A 19 9.62 -7.70 -20.01
CA GLY A 19 10.23 -6.67 -20.86
C GLY A 19 9.31 -6.08 -21.92
N GLY A 20 8.00 -6.32 -21.87
CA GLY A 20 7.10 -6.10 -23.00
C GLY A 20 5.93 -5.14 -22.80
N ALA A 21 5.43 -4.95 -21.57
CA ALA A 21 4.18 -4.20 -21.36
C ALA A 21 4.08 -3.42 -20.02
N ASP A 22 5.11 -3.46 -19.16
CA ASP A 22 4.99 -3.01 -17.76
C ASP A 22 5.47 -1.57 -17.51
N GLY A 23 6.09 -0.93 -18.51
CA GLY A 23 6.63 0.43 -18.36
C GLY A 23 5.55 1.51 -18.20
N GLY A 24 4.40 1.34 -18.85
CA GLY A 24 3.32 2.33 -18.80
C GLY A 24 2.58 2.35 -17.47
N TYR A 25 2.21 1.17 -16.94
CA TYR A 25 1.53 1.09 -15.65
C TYR A 25 2.45 1.47 -14.49
N ALA A 26 3.72 1.06 -14.51
CA ALA A 26 4.69 1.44 -13.48
C ALA A 26 4.94 2.96 -13.46
N ASP A 27 5.07 3.60 -14.62
CA ASP A 27 5.22 5.05 -14.73
C ASP A 27 3.96 5.81 -14.27
N LEU A 28 2.76 5.34 -14.65
CA LEU A 28 1.50 5.91 -14.17
C LEU A 28 1.37 5.77 -12.65
N VAL A 29 1.66 4.60 -12.11
CA VAL A 29 1.63 4.33 -10.66
C VAL A 29 2.64 5.22 -9.93
N ALA A 30 3.86 5.36 -10.45
CA ALA A 30 4.88 6.25 -9.87
C ALA A 30 4.45 7.73 -9.86
N ARG A 31 3.69 8.17 -10.87
CA ARG A 31 3.16 9.54 -10.95
C ARG A 31 1.95 9.78 -10.04
N VAL A 32 1.11 8.77 -9.84
CA VAL A 32 -0.16 8.87 -9.11
C VAL A 32 -0.02 8.55 -7.62
N LEU A 33 0.90 7.66 -7.24
CA LEU A 33 1.18 7.25 -5.85
C LEU A 33 1.39 8.43 -4.87
N PRO A 34 2.13 9.50 -5.23
CA PRO A 34 2.32 10.64 -4.33
C PRO A 34 1.03 11.35 -3.92
N SER A 35 -0.04 11.22 -4.72
CA SER A 35 -1.35 11.82 -4.44
C SER A 35 -2.25 10.90 -3.61
N VAL A 36 -1.88 9.64 -3.37
CA VAL A 36 -2.64 8.68 -2.56
C VAL A 36 -2.23 8.83 -1.10
N VAL A 37 -3.22 9.01 -0.22
CA VAL A 37 -3.00 9.10 1.23
C VAL A 37 -3.72 7.98 1.97
N ASN A 38 -3.12 7.53 3.08
CA ASN A 38 -3.78 6.63 4.02
C ASN A 38 -4.59 7.46 5.02
N ILE A 39 -5.85 7.08 5.24
CA ILE A 39 -6.76 7.76 6.16
C ILE A 39 -7.01 6.86 7.36
N SER A 40 -6.78 7.40 8.55
CA SER A 40 -7.14 6.76 9.81
C SER A 40 -8.21 7.59 10.51
N VAL A 41 -9.34 6.95 10.81
CA VAL A 41 -10.45 7.58 11.53
C VAL A 41 -10.50 6.98 12.93
N HIS A 42 -10.23 7.84 13.92
CA HIS A 42 -10.27 7.49 15.33
C HIS A 42 -11.61 7.89 15.92
N LYS A 43 -12.28 6.95 16.58
CA LYS A 43 -13.51 7.27 17.31
C LYS A 43 -13.13 7.76 18.72
N ALA A 44 -13.39 9.04 18.97
CA ALA A 44 -13.32 9.60 20.31
C ALA A 44 -14.59 9.25 21.10
N VAL A 45 -14.43 8.88 22.37
CA VAL A 45 -15.53 8.59 23.30
C VAL A 45 -15.38 9.46 24.55
N PRO A 46 -16.47 10.09 25.04
CA PRO A 46 -16.43 10.88 26.27
C PRO A 46 -15.97 10.01 27.45
N ALA A 47 -15.07 10.53 28.28
CA ALA A 47 -14.69 9.83 29.49
C ALA A 47 -15.85 9.87 30.51
N ALA A 48 -16.18 8.73 31.10
CA ALA A 48 -17.29 8.60 32.04
C ALA A 48 -17.09 9.39 33.34
N ASP A 49 -15.86 9.79 33.63
CA ASP A 49 -15.44 10.60 34.78
C ASP A 49 -15.48 12.12 34.51
N GLY A 50 -15.94 12.54 33.33
CA GLY A 50 -15.99 13.95 32.94
C GLY A 50 -14.62 14.55 32.55
N SER A 51 -13.58 13.72 32.43
CA SER A 51 -12.28 14.13 31.88
C SER A 51 -12.30 14.20 30.33
N GLU A 52 -11.17 14.54 29.72
CA GLU A 52 -11.04 14.70 28.27
C GLU A 52 -11.48 13.44 27.49
N THR A 53 -12.01 13.64 26.28
CA THR A 53 -12.37 12.57 25.34
C THR A 53 -11.19 11.63 25.12
N ARG A 54 -11.42 10.32 25.27
CA ARG A 54 -10.40 9.28 25.06
C ARG A 54 -10.56 8.65 23.68
N ASP A 55 -9.46 8.23 23.07
CA ASP A 55 -9.54 7.35 21.91
C ASP A 55 -10.17 6.02 22.35
N SER A 56 -11.20 5.58 21.63
CA SER A 56 -11.87 4.31 21.91
C SER A 56 -11.05 3.08 21.50
N GLY A 57 -9.93 3.28 20.81
CA GLY A 57 -9.11 2.20 20.23
C GLY A 57 -9.76 1.54 19.01
N GLN A 58 -10.94 2.01 18.59
CA GLN A 58 -11.54 1.65 17.32
C GLN A 58 -11.05 2.61 16.24
N THR A 59 -10.17 2.09 15.37
CA THR A 59 -9.66 2.83 14.20
C THR A 59 -10.23 2.21 12.93
N ALA A 60 -10.87 3.02 12.10
CA ALA A 60 -11.20 2.64 10.73
C ALA A 60 -10.08 3.12 9.79
N LEU A 61 -9.67 2.24 8.88
CA LEU A 61 -8.62 2.53 7.89
C LEU A 61 -9.25 2.68 6.50
N GLY A 62 -8.74 3.63 5.73
CA GLY A 62 -9.17 3.91 4.37
C GLY A 62 -8.06 4.55 3.54
N SER A 63 -8.38 4.86 2.28
CA SER A 63 -7.47 5.58 1.39
C SER A 63 -8.21 6.73 0.71
N GLY A 64 -7.46 7.76 0.31
CA GLY A 64 -7.99 8.92 -0.41
C GLY A 64 -6.98 9.49 -1.39
N PHE A 65 -7.41 10.50 -2.14
CA PHE A 65 -6.61 11.22 -3.12
C PHE A 65 -6.60 12.72 -2.80
N ILE A 66 -5.44 13.37 -2.95
CA ILE A 66 -5.29 14.82 -2.86
C ILE A 66 -5.80 15.45 -4.18
N ILE A 67 -6.77 16.36 -4.09
CA ILE A 67 -7.42 17.01 -5.26
C ILE A 67 -6.96 18.48 -5.43
N ASP A 68 -6.58 19.15 -4.35
CA ASP A 68 -6.05 20.52 -4.33
C ASP A 68 -4.85 20.58 -3.37
N PRO A 69 -3.60 20.67 -3.89
CA PRO A 69 -2.38 20.60 -3.09
C PRO A 69 -2.00 21.91 -2.38
#